data_AF-M6VAG5-F1
#
_entry.id   AF-M6VAG5-F1
#
_cell.length_a   1.000
_cell.length_b   1.000
_cell.length_c   1.000
_cell.angle_alpha   90.00
_cell.angle_beta   90.00
_cell.angle_gamma   90.00
#
_symmetry.space_group_name_H-M   'P 1'
#
loop_
_entity.id
_entity.type
_entity.pdbx_description
1 polymer ?
#
loop_
_entity_poly.entity_id
_entity_poly.type
_entity_poly.pdbx_seq_one_letter_code
_entity_poly.pdbx_strand_id
1 'polypeptide(L)'
;MSRKETIKQIIEHRRKCVDSEQEHREALIEYIREFAKAKRGNTILLSRQSGIPNAKISNLLNQSGFPPGMEIILTLAETIQKL
;
A
#
# COMPACT_ATOMS: atom_id res chain seq x y z
N MET A 1 32.11 0.55 21.04
CA MET A 1 31.11 1.52 20.53
C MET A 1 30.39 2.14 21.71
N SER A 2 30.20 3.46 21.70
CA SER A 2 29.41 4.14 22.73
C SER A 2 27.91 3.98 22.47
N ARG A 3 27.08 4.07 23.51
CA ARG A 3 25.61 4.02 23.40
C ARG A 3 25.06 5.02 22.37
N LYS A 4 25.71 6.18 22.20
CA LYS A 4 25.32 7.20 21.21
C LYS A 4 25.52 6.71 19.77
N GLU A 5 26.61 6.00 19.50
CA GLU A 5 26.89 5.45 18.17
C GLU A 5 25.90 4.34 17.80
N THR A 6 25.58 3.44 18.74
CA THR A 6 24.58 2.39 18.54
C THR A 6 23.19 2.97 18.24
N ILE A 7 22.76 3.99 18.99
CA ILE A 7 21.48 4.67 18.73
C ILE A 7 21.46 5.34 17.36
N LYS A 8 22.56 5.99 16.94
CA LYS A 8 22.66 6.59 15.60
C LYS A 8 22.50 5.55 14.49
N GLN A 9 23.15 4.39 14.62
CA GLN A 9 23.03 3.28 13.67
C GLN A 9 21.60 2.72 13.61
N ILE A 10 20.93 2.57 14.76
CA ILE A 10 19.53 2.13 14.81
C ILE A 10 18.62 3.12 14.07
N ILE A 11 18.82 4.42 14.27
CA ILE A 11 18.03 5.46 13.60
C ILE A 11 18.28 5.45 12.09
N GLU A 12 19.54 5.38 11.65
CA GLU A 12 19.89 5.34 10.22
C GLU A 12 19.32 4.09 9.54
N HIS A 13 19.41 2.92 10.18
CA HIS A 13 18.80 1.69 9.69
C HIS A 13 17.28 1.83 9.60
N ARG A 14 16.63 2.39 10.65
CA ARG A 14 15.19 2.59 10.64
C ARG A 14 14.74 3.55 9.54
N ARG A 15 15.47 4.64 9.29
CA ARG A 15 15.18 5.57 8.20
C ARG A 15 15.25 4.89 6.84
N LYS A 16 16.31 4.11 6.58
CA LYS A 16 16.42 3.32 5.33
C LYS A 16 15.24 2.35 5.15
N CYS A 17 14.80 1.69 6.22
CA CYS A 17 13.62 0.82 6.15
C CYS A 17 12.33 1.61 5.87
N VAL A 18 12.19 2.81 6.44
CA VAL A 18 11.02 3.68 6.20
C VAL A 18 11.01 4.20 4.76
N ASP A 19 12.17 4.55 4.21
CA ASP A 19 12.29 4.95 2.81
C ASP A 19 11.85 3.80 1.88
N SER A 20 12.29 2.57 2.16
CA SER A 20 11.81 1.38 1.42
C SER A 20 10.32 1.09 1.65
N GLU A 21 9.77 1.41 2.82
CA GLU A 21 8.33 1.23 3.11
C GLU A 21 7.48 2.16 2.24
N GLN A 22 7.93 3.39 2.02
CA GLN A 22 7.29 4.34 1.11
C GLN A 22 7.36 3.87 -0.34
N GLU A 23 8.54 3.42 -0.81
CA GLU A 23 8.70 2.88 -2.17
C GLU A 23 7.83 1.63 -2.40
N HIS A 24 7.81 0.69 -1.46
CA HIS A 24 6.96 -0.49 -1.52
C HIS A 24 5.47 -0.11 -1.54
N ARG A 25 5.08 0.87 -0.71
CA ARG A 25 3.71 1.37 -0.67
C ARG A 25 3.28 1.93 -2.03
N GLU A 26 4.14 2.73 -2.67
CA GLU A 26 3.86 3.30 -3.99
C GLU A 26 3.74 2.22 -5.07
N ALA A 27 4.65 1.24 -5.08
CA ALA A 27 4.61 0.12 -6.01
C ALA A 27 3.31 -0.70 -5.89
N LEU A 28 2.87 -0.98 -4.66
CA LEU A 28 1.61 -1.69 -4.42
C LEU A 28 0.38 -0.88 -4.86
N ILE A 29 0.38 0.43 -4.64
CA ILE A 29 -0.71 1.31 -5.10
C ILE A 29 -0.78 1.31 -6.63
N GLU A 30 0.36 1.39 -7.32
CA GLU A 30 0.37 1.34 -8.77
C GLU A 30 -0.13 -0.01 -9.30
N TYR A 31 0.31 -1.12 -8.69
CA TYR A 31 -0.21 -2.45 -9.02
C TYR A 31 -1.74 -2.55 -8.88
N ILE A 32 -2.30 -2.02 -7.79
CA ILE A 32 -3.76 -1.97 -7.59
C ILE A 32 -4.44 -1.10 -8.65
N ARG A 33 -3.80 0.01 -9.03
CA ARG A 33 -4.31 0.96 -10.02
C ARG A 33 -4.32 0.37 -11.43
N GLU A 34 -3.28 -0.35 -11.82
CA GLU A 34 -3.20 -1.08 -13.08
C GLU A 34 -4.32 -2.10 -13.18
N PHE A 35 -4.51 -2.92 -12.13
CA PHE A 35 -5.61 -3.89 -12.08
C PHE A 35 -6.98 -3.22 -12.21
N ALA A 36 -7.23 -2.15 -11.43
CA ALA A 36 -8.51 -1.45 -11.45
C ALA A 36 -8.84 -0.85 -12.84
N LYS A 37 -7.83 -0.35 -13.56
CA LYS A 37 -7.98 0.25 -14.90
C LYS A 37 -8.10 -0.78 -16.02
N ALA A 38 -7.61 -2.01 -15.83
CA ALA A 38 -7.61 -3.04 -16.86
C ALA A 38 -9.02 -3.40 -17.37
N LYS A 39 -10.06 -3.29 -16.53
CA LYS A 39 -11.45 -3.55 -16.94
C LYS A 39 -12.48 -2.76 -16.13
N ARG A 40 -13.48 -2.22 -16.82
CA ARG A 40 -14.64 -1.51 -16.25
C ARG A 40 -15.48 -2.49 -15.41
N GLY A 41 -15.11 -2.66 -14.15
CA GLY A 41 -15.69 -3.64 -13.23
C GLY A 41 -14.72 -4.16 -12.17
N ASN A 42 -13.41 -4.01 -12.41
CA ASN A 42 -12.38 -4.53 -11.51
C ASN A 42 -12.42 -3.87 -10.12
N THR A 43 -12.78 -2.59 -10.02
CA THR A 43 -12.95 -1.94 -8.71
C THR A 43 -14.09 -2.58 -7.90
N ILE A 44 -15.20 -2.98 -8.56
CA ILE A 44 -16.33 -3.66 -7.91
C ILE A 44 -15.93 -5.09 -7.52
N LEU A 45 -15.26 -5.80 -8.43
CA LEU A 45 -14.74 -7.14 -8.16
C LEU A 45 -13.79 -7.12 -6.95
N LEU A 46 -12.84 -6.20 -6.94
CA LEU A 46 -11.86 -6.05 -5.86
C LEU A 46 -12.55 -5.73 -4.53
N SER A 47 -13.55 -4.85 -4.54
CA SER A 47 -14.35 -4.54 -3.34
C SER A 47 -15.05 -5.77 -2.77
N ARG A 48 -15.67 -6.59 -3.63
CA ARG A 48 -16.37 -7.80 -3.22
C ARG A 48 -15.44 -8.87 -2.66
N GLN A 49 -14.28 -9.04 -3.28
CA GLN A 49 -13.35 -10.14 -2.95
C GLN A 49 -12.48 -9.82 -1.73
N SER A 50 -12.10 -8.54 -1.55
CA SER A 50 -11.32 -8.10 -0.39
C SER A 50 -12.17 -7.72 0.83
N GLY A 51 -13.48 -7.54 0.66
CA GLY A 51 -14.35 -6.95 1.68
C GLY A 51 -14.12 -5.46 1.92
N ILE A 52 -13.22 -4.81 1.18
CA ILE A 52 -12.93 -3.37 1.32
C ILE A 52 -13.99 -2.56 0.56
N PRO A 53 -14.62 -1.55 1.19
CA PRO A 53 -15.61 -0.72 0.52
C PRO A 53 -15.08 -0.04 -0.73
N ASN A 54 -15.87 -0.03 -1.81
CA ASN A 54 -15.51 0.58 -3.09
C ASN A 54 -15.09 2.06 -2.95
N ALA A 55 -15.69 2.80 -2.01
CA ALA A 55 -15.29 4.18 -1.70
C ALA A 55 -13.84 4.28 -1.19
N LYS A 56 -13.37 3.34 -0.35
CA LYS A 56 -11.98 3.31 0.12
C LYS A 56 -11.01 3.00 -1.02
N ILE A 57 -11.38 2.09 -1.91
CA ILE A 57 -10.58 1.76 -3.10
C ILE A 57 -10.51 2.98 -4.03
N SER A 58 -11.64 3.66 -4.25
CA SER A 58 -11.68 4.87 -5.08
C SER A 58 -10.80 6.00 -4.50
N ASN A 59 -10.83 6.19 -3.18
CA ASN A 59 -9.96 7.14 -2.49
C ASN A 59 -8.47 6.80 -2.65
N LEU A 60 -8.11 5.53 -2.54
CA LEU A 60 -6.75 5.05 -2.80
C LEU A 60 -6.29 5.38 -4.21
N LEU A 61 -7.12 5.06 -5.21
CA LEU A 61 -6.78 5.21 -6.63
C LEU A 61 -6.63 6.67 -7.03
N ASN A 62 -7.51 7.54 -6.52
CA ASN A 62 -7.56 8.97 -6.83
C ASN A 62 -6.68 9.83 -5.92
N GLN A 63 -5.96 9.22 -4.97
CA GLN A 63 -5.16 9.94 -3.95
C GLN A 63 -5.98 11.00 -3.19
N SER A 64 -7.28 10.73 -3.00
CA SER A 64 -8.21 11.67 -2.39
C SER A 64 -8.59 11.23 -0.98
N GLY A 65 -8.60 12.18 -0.04
CA GLY A 65 -8.91 11.91 1.37
C GLY A 65 -7.73 11.32 2.14
N PHE A 66 -8.01 10.64 3.25
CA PHE A 66 -6.96 10.05 4.08
C PHE A 66 -6.41 8.78 3.41
N PRO A 67 -5.11 8.70 3.09
CA PRO A 67 -4.54 7.53 2.45
C PRO A 67 -4.77 6.30 3.32
N PRO A 68 -5.26 5.18 2.76
CA PRO A 68 -5.40 3.95 3.54
C PRO A 68 -4.03 3.48 4.03
N GLY A 69 -4.03 2.93 5.24
CA GLY A 69 -2.85 2.32 5.84
C GLY A 69 -2.36 1.10 5.05
N MET A 70 -1.12 0.69 5.32
CA MET A 70 -0.44 -0.39 4.60
C MET A 70 -1.23 -1.71 4.58
N GLU A 71 -1.89 -2.07 5.67
CA GLU A 71 -2.73 -3.29 5.78
C GLU A 71 -3.81 -3.39 4.70
N ILE A 72 -4.48 -2.26 4.40
CA ILE A 72 -5.52 -2.22 3.37
C ILE A 72 -4.88 -2.40 1.99
N ILE A 73 -3.72 -1.79 1.75
CA ILE A 73 -2.99 -1.89 0.49
C ILE A 73 -2.53 -3.33 0.26
N LEU A 74 -1.97 -3.97 1.28
CA LEU A 74 -1.56 -5.38 1.24
C LEU A 74 -2.76 -6.29 0.98
N THR A 75 -3.86 -6.12 1.71
CA THR A 75 -5.09 -6.91 1.51
C THR A 75 -5.59 -6.82 0.06
N LEU A 76 -5.59 -5.62 -0.54
CA LEU A 76 -5.98 -5.43 -1.93
C LEU A 76 -5.02 -6.12 -2.90
N ALA A 77 -3.71 -5.96 -2.71
CA ALA A 77 -2.69 -6.59 -3.57
C ALA A 77 -2.75 -8.11 -3.51
N GLU A 78 -2.87 -8.69 -2.30
CA GLU A 78 -3.04 -10.13 -2.11
C GLU A 78 -4.34 -10.66 -2.72
N THR A 79 -5.41 -9.86 -2.67
CA THR A 79 -6.68 -10.22 -3.32
C THR A 79 -6.47 -10.29 -4.83
N ILE A 80 -5.80 -9.31 -5.43
CA ILE A 80 -5.52 -9.30 -6.88
C ILE A 80 -4.71 -10.53 -7.30
N GLN A 81 -3.70 -10.94 -6.51
CA GLN A 81 -2.90 -12.15 -6.81
C GLN A 81 -3.72 -13.45 -6.82
N LYS A 82 -4.88 -13.47 -6.16
CA LYS A 82 -5.76 -14.64 -6.05
C LYS A 82 -6.90 -14.65 -7.06
N LEU A 83 -7.06 -13.59 -7.86
CA LEU A 83 -8.08 -13.46 -8.91
C LEU A 83 -7.57 -13.97 -10.26
#